data_AF-A0A395IFC7-F1
#
_entry.id   AF-A0A395IFC7-F1
#
_cell.length_a   1.000
_cell.length_b   1.000
_cell.length_c   1.000
_cell.angle_alpha   90.00
_cell.angle_beta   90.00
_cell.angle_gamma   90.00
#
_symmetry.space_group_name_H-M   'P 1'
#
loop_
_entity.id
_entity.type
_entity.pdbx_description
1 polymer ?
#
loop_
_entity_poly.entity_id
_entity_poly.type
_entity_poly.pdbx_seq_one_letter_code
_entity_poly.pdbx_strand_id
1 'polypeptide(L)'
;MQVYNIRIKWSPGHTGIEGNEAADRLADTGAHTPDCDPGPASLPTISGIGSIFRDLRSGAQQSWWIKRKAKLSAHYLKWDLTYRVGLPPELDLPRNQLHRLLAIRSAHGDFAWYHNKFRHADALTECSCGAAKAPMHLVHCQGLISGFKDWPSRPPIPPTSNAEGLRYLTHLLSNPMDFAKFLDVTGLLHSPPGEPQQRTR
;
A
#
# COMPACT_ATOMS: atom_id res chain seq x y z
N MET A 1 46.85 7.22 -48.42
CA MET A 1 45.66 8.07 -48.27
C MET A 1 45.45 8.77 -49.61
N GLN A 2 44.40 8.43 -50.36
CA GLN A 2 44.13 9.09 -51.64
C GLN A 2 43.52 10.46 -51.37
N VAL A 3 44.10 11.50 -51.96
CA VAL A 3 43.63 12.88 -51.84
C VAL A 3 42.81 13.20 -53.09
N TYR A 4 41.51 13.42 -52.93
CA TYR A 4 40.62 13.80 -54.02
C TYR A 4 40.41 15.31 -54.04
N ASN A 5 40.41 15.90 -55.23
CA ASN A 5 40.08 17.31 -55.41
C ASN A 5 38.56 17.46 -55.56
N ILE A 6 37.89 17.71 -54.44
CA ILE A 6 36.42 17.84 -54.36
C ILE A 6 36.05 19.33 -54.42
N ARG A 7 35.05 19.68 -55.24
CA ARG A 7 34.46 21.03 -55.30
C ARG A 7 32.98 20.96 -54.97
N ILE A 8 32.55 21.75 -54.00
CA ILE A 8 31.15 21.84 -53.57
C ILE A 8 30.49 23.01 -54.30
N LYS A 9 29.28 22.80 -54.85
CA LYS A 9 28.47 23.83 -55.47
C LYS A 9 27.05 23.75 -54.94
N TRP A 10 26.48 24.91 -54.62
CA TRP A 10 25.08 25.05 -54.23
C TRP A 10 24.25 25.45 -55.44
N SER A 11 23.08 24.83 -55.60
CA SER A 11 22.15 25.14 -56.68
C SER A 11 20.77 25.42 -56.09
N PRO A 12 20.00 26.39 -56.64
CA PRO A 12 18.62 26.61 -56.25
C PRO A 12 17.75 25.37 -56.49
N GLY A 13 16.73 25.14 -55.66
CA GLY A 13 15.83 24.00 -55.83
C GLY A 13 15.13 23.98 -57.20
N HIS A 14 14.83 22.78 -57.71
CA HIS A 14 14.06 22.54 -58.94
C HIS A 14 14.65 23.17 -60.22
N THR A 15 15.98 23.16 -60.37
CA THR A 15 16.68 23.71 -61.54
C THR A 15 16.74 22.77 -62.75
N GLY A 16 16.12 21.58 -62.72
CA GLY A 16 16.22 20.63 -63.84
C GLY A 16 17.54 19.84 -63.88
N ILE A 17 18.37 19.91 -62.82
CA ILE A 17 19.64 19.16 -62.80
C ILE A 17 19.32 17.69 -62.56
N GLU A 18 19.43 16.89 -63.62
CA GLU A 18 19.04 15.47 -63.65
C GLU A 18 19.54 14.68 -62.43
N GLY A 19 20.82 14.85 -62.05
CA GLY A 19 21.40 14.17 -60.89
C GLY A 19 20.81 14.59 -59.54
N ASN A 20 20.48 15.87 -59.38
CA ASN A 20 19.85 16.38 -58.16
C ASN A 20 18.39 15.93 -58.08
N GLU A 21 17.66 15.96 -59.19
CA GLU A 21 16.27 15.48 -59.24
C GLU A 21 16.18 13.97 -59.06
N ALA A 22 17.13 13.21 -59.60
CA ALA A 22 17.22 11.78 -59.36
C ALA A 22 17.52 11.49 -57.89
N ALA A 23 18.46 12.23 -57.28
CA ALA A 23 18.74 12.13 -55.86
C ALA A 23 17.53 12.49 -54.98
N ASP A 24 16.79 13.55 -55.34
CA ASP A 24 15.59 14.00 -54.63
C ASP A 24 14.46 12.96 -54.73
N ARG A 25 14.19 12.43 -55.95
CA ARG A 25 13.23 11.32 -56.14
C ARG A 25 13.58 10.08 -55.32
N LEU A 26 14.87 9.73 -55.26
CA LEU A 26 15.33 8.58 -54.47
C LEU A 26 15.21 8.84 -52.97
N ALA A 27 15.52 10.05 -52.51
CA ALA A 27 15.35 10.45 -51.12
C ALA A 27 13.87 10.43 -50.71
N ASP A 28 12.98 10.95 -51.55
CA ASP A 28 11.53 10.95 -51.33
C ASP A 28 10.97 9.52 -51.32
N THR A 29 11.40 8.67 -52.25
CA THR A 29 11.03 7.24 -52.26
C THR A 29 11.50 6.54 -50.98
N GLY A 30 12.73 6.81 -50.51
CA GLY A 30 13.27 6.26 -49.27
C GLY A 30 12.58 6.79 -48.01
N ALA A 31 12.07 8.02 -48.04
CA ALA A 31 11.30 8.58 -46.93
C ALA A 31 9.91 7.90 -46.80
N HIS A 32 9.34 7.45 -47.92
CA HIS A 32 8.04 6.78 -47.96
C HIS A 32 8.11 5.25 -47.80
N THR A 33 9.29 4.65 -47.77
CA THR A 33 9.43 3.21 -47.48
C THR A 33 9.25 2.93 -45.98
N PRO A 34 8.26 2.11 -45.58
CA PRO A 34 7.93 1.88 -44.17
C PRO A 34 8.93 0.98 -43.42
N ASP A 35 9.80 0.27 -44.14
CA ASP A 35 10.72 -0.73 -43.60
C ASP A 35 12.18 -0.28 -43.67
N CYS A 36 12.51 0.84 -43.04
CA CYS A 36 13.85 0.98 -42.50
C CYS A 36 13.90 0.11 -41.24
N ASP A 37 14.54 -1.06 -41.31
CA ASP A 37 14.98 -1.78 -40.10
C ASP A 37 15.67 -0.74 -39.23
N PRO A 38 15.06 -0.32 -38.09
CA PRO A 38 15.39 0.98 -37.52
C PRO A 38 16.74 0.95 -36.77
N GLY A 39 17.54 -0.09 -37.04
CA GLY A 39 18.88 -0.31 -36.57
C GLY A 39 18.89 -0.70 -35.10
N PRO A 40 20.04 -1.13 -34.57
CA PRO A 40 20.18 -1.48 -33.15
C PRO A 40 19.74 -0.37 -32.19
N ALA A 41 19.80 0.90 -32.64
CA ALA A 41 19.40 2.08 -31.88
C ALA A 41 17.89 2.23 -31.67
N SER A 42 17.07 1.51 -32.45
CA SER A 42 15.61 1.51 -32.35
C SER A 42 15.03 0.39 -31.51
N LEU A 43 15.84 -0.62 -31.19
CA LEU A 43 15.43 -1.69 -30.31
C LEU A 43 15.26 -1.11 -28.89
N PRO A 44 14.14 -1.43 -28.20
CA PRO A 44 13.93 -0.94 -26.85
C PRO A 44 15.06 -1.44 -25.95
N THR A 45 15.72 -0.50 -25.28
CA THR A 45 16.79 -0.83 -24.33
C THR A 45 16.22 -1.65 -23.17
N ILE A 46 17.06 -2.47 -22.52
CA ILE A 46 16.67 -3.21 -21.30
C ILE A 46 16.08 -2.25 -20.25
N SER A 47 16.66 -1.05 -20.14
CA SER A 47 16.15 0.02 -19.27
C SER A 47 14.75 0.50 -19.68
N GLY A 48 14.49 0.69 -20.97
CA GLY A 48 13.20 1.07 -21.52
C GLY A 48 12.11 0.01 -21.26
N ILE A 49 12.42 -1.26 -21.55
CA ILE A 49 11.54 -2.39 -21.23
C ILE A 49 11.26 -2.45 -19.73
N GLY A 50 12.29 -2.27 -18.90
CA GLY A 50 12.16 -2.22 -17.45
C GLY A 50 11.25 -1.10 -16.95
N SER A 51 11.30 0.08 -17.56
CA SER A 51 10.38 1.19 -17.25
C SER A 51 8.94 0.85 -17.62
N ILE A 52 8.70 0.37 -18.83
CA ILE A 52 7.37 -0.05 -19.29
C ILE A 52 6.80 -1.13 -18.35
N PHE A 53 7.61 -2.11 -17.97
CA PHE A 53 7.20 -3.15 -17.03
C PHE A 53 6.80 -2.57 -15.66
N ARG A 54 7.58 -1.64 -15.11
CA ARG A 54 7.26 -0.99 -13.83
C ARG A 54 5.94 -0.22 -13.89
N ASP A 55 5.67 0.47 -14.99
CA ASP A 55 4.44 1.25 -15.19
C ASP A 55 3.22 0.33 -15.32
N LEU A 56 3.32 -0.70 -16.18
CA LEU A 56 2.27 -1.70 -16.34
C LEU A 56 1.97 -2.43 -15.03
N ARG A 57 3.02 -2.83 -14.29
CA ARG A 57 2.89 -3.47 -12.99
C ARG A 57 2.20 -2.57 -11.98
N SER A 58 2.59 -1.29 -11.90
CA SER A 58 2.01 -0.34 -10.96
C SER A 58 0.53 -0.05 -11.29
N GLY A 59 0.20 0.11 -12.57
CA GLY A 59 -1.18 0.27 -13.04
C GLY A 59 -2.06 -0.95 -12.75
N ALA A 60 -1.54 -2.16 -12.99
CA ALA A 60 -2.23 -3.41 -12.67
C ALA A 60 -2.47 -3.57 -11.16
N GLN A 61 -1.48 -3.25 -10.33
CA GLN A 61 -1.59 -3.27 -8.87
C GLN A 61 -2.67 -2.30 -8.37
N GLN A 62 -2.66 -1.05 -8.83
CA GLN A 62 -3.66 -0.06 -8.45
C GLN A 62 -5.07 -0.48 -8.89
N SER A 63 -5.20 -0.97 -10.12
CA SER A 63 -6.48 -1.47 -10.65
C SER A 63 -7.04 -2.63 -9.84
N TRP A 64 -6.16 -3.57 -9.44
CA TRP A 64 -6.54 -4.68 -8.58
C TRP A 64 -6.97 -4.19 -7.19
N TRP A 65 -6.21 -3.28 -6.58
CA TRP A 65 -6.52 -2.75 -5.25
C TRP A 65 -7.86 -2.02 -5.23
N ILE A 66 -8.16 -1.17 -6.21
CA ILE A 66 -9.46 -0.49 -6.32
C ILE A 66 -10.61 -1.51 -6.35
N LYS A 67 -10.49 -2.55 -7.19
CA LYS A 67 -11.50 -3.62 -7.29
C LYS A 67 -11.70 -4.38 -5.98
N ARG A 68 -10.63 -4.59 -5.20
CA ARG A 68 -10.70 -5.25 -3.89
C ARG A 68 -11.21 -4.34 -2.79
N LYS A 69 -10.79 -3.08 -2.75
CA LYS A 69 -11.22 -2.06 -1.76
C LYS A 69 -12.73 -1.92 -1.74
N ALA A 70 -13.40 -2.01 -2.90
CA ALA A 70 -14.85 -1.99 -3.02
C ALA A 70 -15.60 -3.13 -2.31
N LYS A 71 -14.92 -4.25 -1.99
CA LYS A 71 -15.50 -5.41 -1.30
C LYS A 71 -15.19 -5.46 0.20
N LEU A 72 -14.40 -4.51 0.71
CA LEU A 72 -13.99 -4.50 2.11
C LEU A 72 -15.11 -3.99 3.02
N SER A 73 -15.08 -4.40 4.30
CA SER A 73 -16.06 -3.96 5.27
C SER A 73 -15.92 -2.47 5.56
N ALA A 74 -17.06 -1.81 5.84
CA ALA A 74 -17.07 -0.40 6.24
C ALA A 74 -16.19 -0.12 7.47
N HIS A 75 -16.00 -1.10 8.37
CA HIS A 75 -15.08 -0.98 9.50
C HIS A 75 -13.62 -0.93 9.05
N TYR A 76 -13.20 -1.86 8.19
CA TYR A 76 -11.81 -1.90 7.71
C TYR A 76 -11.45 -0.66 6.88
N LEU A 77 -12.41 -0.11 6.13
CA LEU A 77 -12.20 1.09 5.32
C LEU A 77 -11.89 2.34 6.16
N LYS A 78 -12.25 2.38 7.45
CA LYS A 78 -11.95 3.52 8.36
C LYS A 78 -10.46 3.75 8.59
N TRP A 79 -9.65 2.71 8.43
CA TRP A 79 -8.20 2.79 8.63
C TRP A 79 -7.47 3.44 7.45
N ASP A 80 -8.15 3.60 6.31
CA ASP A 80 -7.64 4.17 5.05
C ASP A 80 -6.21 3.72 4.68
N LEU A 81 -5.95 2.43 4.80
CA LEU A 81 -4.62 1.87 4.55
C LEU A 81 -4.26 1.97 3.06
N THR A 82 -3.04 2.42 2.79
CA THR A 82 -2.44 2.35 1.46
C THR A 82 -1.97 0.94 1.18
N TYR A 83 -2.39 0.36 0.06
CA TYR A 83 -1.88 -0.94 -0.37
C TYR A 83 -0.39 -0.84 -0.72
N ARG A 84 0.42 -1.70 -0.12
CA ARG A 84 1.85 -1.84 -0.39
C ARG A 84 2.16 -3.31 -0.61
N VAL A 85 3.00 -3.60 -1.61
CA VAL A 85 3.42 -4.97 -1.95
C VAL A 85 4.62 -5.44 -1.12
N GLY A 86 5.36 -4.49 -0.52
CA GLY A 86 6.47 -4.80 0.38
C GLY A 86 6.02 -5.38 1.72
N LEU A 87 6.98 -5.92 2.47
CA LEU A 87 6.75 -6.43 3.82
C LEU A 87 6.34 -5.27 4.74
N PRO A 88 5.13 -5.28 5.32
CA PRO A 88 4.72 -4.24 6.25
C PRO A 88 5.48 -4.38 7.59
N PRO A 89 5.91 -3.28 8.21
CA PRO A 89 6.70 -3.30 9.45
C PRO A 89 5.94 -3.93 10.63
N GLU A 90 4.61 -4.02 10.56
CA GLU A 90 3.78 -4.71 11.54
C GLU A 90 4.11 -6.21 11.64
N LEU A 91 4.69 -6.83 10.60
CA LEU A 91 5.06 -8.25 10.63
C LEU A 91 6.27 -8.56 11.50
N ASP A 92 7.05 -7.56 11.89
CA ASP A 92 8.16 -7.73 12.83
C ASP A 92 7.66 -7.87 14.29
N LEU A 93 6.36 -7.63 14.53
CA LEU A 93 5.77 -7.80 15.85
C LEU A 93 5.71 -9.27 16.27
N PRO A 94 5.91 -9.58 17.56
CA PRO A 94 5.57 -10.87 18.13
C PRO A 94 4.15 -11.31 17.77
N ARG A 95 3.96 -12.61 17.53
CA ARG A 95 2.71 -13.20 17.02
C ARG A 95 1.46 -12.75 17.80
N ASN A 96 1.54 -12.67 19.12
CA ASN A 96 0.44 -12.24 20.00
C ASN A 96 0.05 -10.77 19.78
N GLN A 97 1.03 -9.89 19.61
CA GLN A 97 0.81 -8.47 19.32
C GLN A 97 0.25 -8.29 17.91
N LEU A 98 0.86 -8.95 16.91
CA LEU A 98 0.36 -8.92 15.53
C LEU A 98 -1.08 -9.42 15.44
N HIS A 99 -1.43 -10.50 16.15
CA HIS A 99 -2.80 -11.01 16.20
C HIS A 99 -3.79 -9.93 16.68
N ARG A 100 -3.47 -9.19 17.74
CA ARG A 100 -4.33 -8.10 18.25
C ARG A 100 -4.44 -6.95 17.26
N LEU A 101 -3.35 -6.57 16.61
CA LEU A 101 -3.35 -5.54 15.57
C LEU A 101 -4.30 -5.91 14.42
N LEU A 102 -4.20 -7.13 13.92
CA LEU A 102 -5.08 -7.64 12.85
C LEU A 102 -6.54 -7.74 13.32
N ALA A 103 -6.75 -8.13 14.57
CA ALA A 103 -8.09 -8.20 15.16
C ALA A 103 -8.75 -6.81 15.19
N ILE A 104 -8.04 -5.78 15.66
CA ILE A 104 -8.54 -4.40 15.69
C ILE A 104 -8.88 -3.91 14.27
N ARG A 105 -7.97 -4.13 13.31
CA ARG A 105 -8.16 -3.70 11.91
C ARG A 105 -9.39 -4.32 11.28
N SER A 106 -9.56 -5.62 11.48
CA SER A 106 -10.66 -6.39 10.87
C SER A 106 -11.96 -6.33 11.68
N ALA A 107 -11.91 -5.99 12.97
CA ALA A 107 -12.94 -6.27 13.97
C ALA A 107 -13.26 -7.77 14.13
N HIS A 108 -12.35 -8.66 13.73
CA HIS A 108 -12.46 -10.09 13.97
C HIS A 108 -11.58 -10.49 15.16
N GLY A 109 -12.16 -11.13 16.17
CA GLY A 109 -11.45 -11.50 17.40
C GLY A 109 -12.39 -11.47 18.59
N ASP A 110 -11.83 -11.21 19.77
CA ASP A 110 -12.55 -11.09 21.05
C ASP A 110 -13.31 -9.75 21.15
N PHE A 111 -14.27 -9.56 20.25
CA PHE A 111 -15.15 -8.40 20.23
C PHE A 111 -16.61 -8.85 20.24
N ALA A 112 -17.45 -8.12 20.99
CA ALA A 112 -18.85 -8.44 21.20
C ALA A 112 -19.60 -8.67 19.88
N TRP A 113 -19.41 -7.79 18.90
CA TRP A 113 -20.06 -7.89 17.59
C TRP A 113 -19.76 -9.22 16.89
N TYR A 114 -18.51 -9.69 16.94
CA TYR A 114 -18.09 -10.92 16.28
C TYR A 114 -18.74 -12.14 16.96
N HIS A 115 -18.65 -12.23 18.28
CA HIS A 115 -19.26 -13.32 19.05
C HIS A 115 -20.79 -13.34 18.90
N ASN A 116 -21.44 -12.17 18.90
CA ASN A 116 -22.89 -12.07 18.69
C ASN A 116 -23.31 -12.53 17.30
N LYS A 117 -22.54 -12.17 16.27
CA LYS A 117 -22.81 -12.56 14.88
C LYS A 117 -22.77 -14.09 14.69
N PHE A 118 -21.83 -14.77 15.35
CA PHE A 118 -21.63 -16.22 15.24
C PHE A 118 -22.25 -17.03 16.38
N ARG A 119 -22.90 -16.36 17.36
CA ARG A 119 -23.58 -16.98 18.51
C ARG A 119 -22.68 -17.87 19.36
N HIS A 120 -21.49 -17.39 19.71
CA HIS A 120 -20.62 -18.09 20.66
C HIS A 120 -21.19 -17.98 22.08
N ALA A 121 -21.52 -19.11 22.70
CA ALA A 121 -22.21 -19.16 24.00
C ALA A 121 -21.33 -18.72 25.18
N ASP A 122 -20.05 -19.10 25.18
CA ASP A 122 -19.14 -18.92 26.32
C ASP A 122 -18.23 -17.69 26.20
N ALA A 123 -18.55 -16.77 25.28
CA ALA A 123 -17.69 -15.64 25.00
C ALA A 123 -17.93 -14.48 25.97
N LEU A 124 -16.85 -14.00 26.60
CA LEU A 124 -16.88 -12.77 27.39
C LEU A 124 -16.95 -11.57 26.45
N THR A 125 -18.16 -11.11 26.16
CA THR A 125 -18.40 -9.98 25.23
C THR A 125 -18.21 -8.61 25.88
N GLU A 126 -18.17 -8.55 27.21
CA GLU A 126 -18.03 -7.32 27.98
C GLU A 126 -16.61 -7.16 28.55
N CYS A 127 -16.16 -5.92 28.64
CA CYS A 127 -14.96 -5.53 29.36
C CYS A 127 -15.24 -5.50 30.87
N SER A 128 -14.19 -5.54 31.70
CA SER A 128 -14.30 -5.38 33.15
C SER A 128 -14.94 -4.06 33.59
N CYS A 129 -14.98 -3.04 32.72
CA CYS A 129 -15.72 -1.80 32.96
C CYS A 129 -17.23 -1.87 32.59
N GLY A 130 -17.74 -3.05 32.20
CA GLY A 130 -19.15 -3.28 31.85
C GLY A 130 -19.57 -2.86 30.43
N ALA A 131 -18.65 -2.34 29.62
CA ALA A 131 -18.95 -1.98 28.22
C ALA A 131 -18.64 -3.14 27.26
N ALA A 132 -19.39 -3.24 26.17
CA ALA A 132 -19.13 -4.23 25.13
C ALA A 132 -17.73 -4.05 24.52
N LYS A 133 -16.99 -5.15 24.39
CA LYS A 133 -15.67 -5.18 23.73
C LYS A 133 -15.82 -4.77 22.28
N ALA A 134 -15.16 -3.68 21.91
CA ALA A 134 -15.08 -3.19 20.54
C ALA A 134 -13.68 -2.63 20.28
N PRO A 135 -13.23 -2.55 19.01
CA PRO A 135 -11.93 -1.96 18.69
C PRO A 135 -11.74 -0.55 19.26
N MET A 136 -12.79 0.28 19.17
CA MET A 136 -12.80 1.65 19.71
C MET A 136 -12.83 1.71 21.24
N HIS A 137 -13.32 0.66 21.90
CA HIS A 137 -13.40 0.65 23.35
C HIS A 137 -12.01 0.69 24.00
N LEU A 138 -10.98 0.20 23.31
CA LEU A 138 -9.59 0.20 23.81
C LEU A 138 -9.08 1.60 24.21
N VAL A 139 -9.55 2.64 23.52
CA VAL A 139 -9.13 4.03 23.78
C VAL A 139 -10.12 4.82 24.63
N HIS A 140 -11.32 4.27 24.85
CA HIS A 140 -12.39 4.90 25.64
C HIS A 140 -12.67 4.19 26.96
N CYS A 141 -12.05 3.03 27.21
CA CYS A 141 -12.25 2.26 28.42
C CYS A 141 -11.77 3.04 29.64
N GLN A 142 -12.67 3.30 30.59
CA GLN A 142 -12.35 4.02 31.82
C GLN A 142 -11.21 3.34 32.62
N GLY A 143 -11.19 2.00 32.64
CA GLY A 143 -10.12 1.24 33.29
C GLY A 143 -8.74 1.51 32.66
N LEU A 144 -8.68 1.60 31.34
CA LEU A 144 -7.42 1.86 30.62
C LEU A 144 -7.02 3.35 30.64
N ILE A 145 -7.99 4.26 30.66
CA ILE A 145 -7.76 5.72 30.75
C ILE A 145 -7.05 6.10 32.06
N SER A 146 -7.22 5.32 33.14
CA SER A 146 -6.47 5.54 34.38
C SER A 146 -4.95 5.53 34.17
N GLY A 147 -4.46 4.74 33.19
CA GLY A 147 -3.06 4.66 32.77
C GLY A 147 -2.70 5.57 31.59
N PHE A 148 -3.56 6.52 31.20
CA PHE A 148 -3.38 7.35 30.00
C PHE A 148 -2.05 8.10 29.96
N LYS A 149 -1.51 8.48 31.12
CA LYS A 149 -0.21 9.17 31.24
C LYS A 149 0.94 8.38 30.63
N ASP A 150 0.86 7.05 30.64
CA ASP A 150 1.91 6.13 30.19
C ASP A 150 1.72 5.67 28.74
N TRP A 151 0.62 6.09 28.09
CA TRP A 151 0.31 5.71 26.72
C TRP A 151 1.34 6.30 25.73
N PRO A 152 1.79 5.51 24.73
CA PRO A 152 2.72 5.99 23.71
C PRO A 152 2.06 7.00 22.79
N SER A 153 2.83 8.02 22.38
CA SER A 153 2.38 9.07 21.44
C SER A 153 1.01 9.67 21.80
N ARG A 154 0.73 9.77 23.11
CA ARG A 154 -0.60 10.11 23.62
C ARG A 154 -1.03 11.52 23.20
N PRO A 155 -2.33 11.74 22.94
CA PRO A 155 -2.86 13.09 22.80
C PRO A 155 -2.79 13.87 24.12
N PRO A 156 -2.96 15.20 24.11
CA PRO A 156 -2.93 16.02 25.32
C PRO A 156 -3.98 15.59 26.36
N ILE A 157 -5.17 15.20 25.89
CA ILE A 157 -6.33 14.77 26.67
C ILE A 157 -6.78 13.41 26.13
N PRO A 158 -7.30 12.49 26.98
CA PRO A 158 -7.88 11.24 26.52
C PRO A 158 -8.93 11.45 25.41
N PRO A 159 -8.97 10.59 24.39
CA PRO A 159 -9.99 10.66 23.36
C PRO A 159 -11.39 10.57 23.96
N THR A 160 -12.24 11.53 23.63
CA THR A 160 -13.64 11.57 24.11
C THR A 160 -14.63 11.18 23.01
N SER A 161 -14.25 11.40 21.76
CA SER A 161 -15.06 11.07 20.59
C SER A 161 -14.49 9.90 19.79
N ASN A 162 -15.35 9.20 19.05
CA ASN A 162 -14.91 8.13 18.14
C ASN A 162 -13.95 8.63 17.06
N ALA A 163 -14.05 9.89 16.62
CA ALA A 163 -13.13 10.44 15.62
C ALA A 163 -11.72 10.63 16.20
N GLU A 164 -11.61 11.15 17.42
CA GLU A 164 -10.33 11.28 18.13
C GLU A 164 -9.73 9.92 18.43
N GLY A 165 -10.54 8.99 18.93
CA GLY A 165 -10.10 7.63 19.22
C GLY A 165 -9.60 6.92 17.97
N LEU A 166 -10.29 7.10 16.83
CA LEU A 166 -9.90 6.50 15.56
C LEU A 166 -8.57 7.09 15.08
N ARG A 167 -8.40 8.41 15.17
CA ARG A 167 -7.12 9.07 14.82
C ARG A 167 -5.96 8.52 15.65
N TYR A 168 -6.16 8.40 16.96
CA TYR A 168 -5.12 7.89 17.85
C TYR A 168 -4.84 6.40 17.60
N LEU A 169 -5.87 5.55 17.46
CA LEU A 169 -5.69 4.15 17.09
C LEU A 169 -5.01 3.98 15.74
N THR A 170 -5.39 4.74 14.71
CA THR A 170 -4.73 4.69 13.40
C THR A 170 -3.25 5.03 13.51
N HIS A 171 -2.89 6.03 14.33
CA HIS A 171 -1.50 6.37 14.61
C HIS A 171 -0.75 5.22 15.30
N LEU A 172 -1.33 4.64 16.35
CA LEU A 172 -0.75 3.48 17.04
C LEU A 172 -0.57 2.28 16.09
N LEU A 173 -1.60 1.90 15.34
CA LEU A 173 -1.55 0.74 14.45
C LEU A 173 -0.60 0.95 13.26
N SER A 174 -0.21 2.18 12.95
CA SER A 174 0.78 2.49 11.91
C SER A 174 2.22 2.41 12.43
N ASN A 175 2.41 2.44 13.76
CA ASN A 175 3.71 2.39 14.42
C ASN A 175 3.79 1.14 15.30
N PRO A 176 4.37 0.03 14.81
CA PRO A 176 4.40 -1.25 15.51
C PRO A 176 4.92 -1.15 16.95
N MET A 177 6.00 -0.40 17.17
CA MET A 177 6.60 -0.21 18.49
C MET A 177 5.69 0.52 19.48
N ASP A 178 4.97 1.53 19.01
CA ASP A 178 3.99 2.24 19.84
C ASP A 178 2.81 1.33 20.17
N PHE A 179 2.35 0.54 19.20
CA PHE A 179 1.30 -0.43 19.45
C PHE A 179 1.73 -1.50 20.47
N ALA A 180 2.95 -2.03 20.35
CA ALA A 180 3.52 -2.97 21.30
C ALA A 180 3.55 -2.38 22.72
N LYS A 181 4.10 -1.17 22.87
CA LYS A 181 4.16 -0.46 24.15
C LYS A 181 2.77 -0.17 24.72
N PHE A 182 1.80 0.18 23.87
CA PHE A 182 0.43 0.40 24.29
C PHE A 182 -0.18 -0.88 24.88
N LEU A 183 0.05 -2.03 24.23
CA LEU A 183 -0.43 -3.32 24.73
C LEU A 183 0.22 -3.73 26.06
N ASP A 184 1.50 -3.39 26.26
CA ASP A 184 2.21 -3.65 27.51
C ASP A 184 1.66 -2.81 28.66
N VAL A 185 1.47 -1.49 28.45
CA VAL A 185 0.96 -0.56 29.47
C VAL A 185 -0.49 -0.88 29.85
N THR A 186 -1.31 -1.23 28.87
CA THR A 186 -2.73 -1.53 29.11
C THR A 186 -2.96 -2.93 29.66
N GLY A 187 -1.92 -3.77 29.76
CA GLY A 187 -2.04 -5.17 30.18
C GLY A 187 -2.87 -6.02 29.23
N LEU A 188 -3.27 -5.50 28.07
CA LEU A 188 -4.15 -6.18 27.13
C LEU A 188 -3.55 -7.48 26.61
N LEU A 189 -2.23 -7.66 26.64
CA LEU A 189 -1.58 -8.93 26.28
C LEU A 189 -1.98 -10.10 27.19
N HIS A 190 -2.38 -9.82 28.42
CA HIS A 190 -2.72 -10.83 29.39
C HIS A 190 -4.20 -11.18 29.19
N SER A 191 -4.47 -12.30 28.49
CA SER A 191 -5.78 -12.94 28.59
C SER A 191 -6.13 -13.11 30.07
N PRO A 192 -7.42 -13.01 30.46
CA PRO A 192 -7.82 -13.35 31.82
C PRO A 192 -7.29 -14.75 32.17
N PRO A 193 -6.90 -15.00 33.43
CA PRO A 193 -6.42 -16.30 33.87
C PRO A 193 -7.56 -17.31 33.70
N GLY A 194 -7.58 -18.07 32.60
CA GLY A 194 -8.66 -19.04 32.36
C GLY A 194 -8.86 -19.54 30.94
N GLU A 195 -8.24 -19.00 29.89
CA GLU A 195 -8.37 -19.61 28.55
C GLU A 195 -7.44 -20.83 28.42
N PRO A 196 -7.96 -22.06 28.33
CA PRO A 196 -7.14 -23.22 28.00
C PRO A 196 -6.60 -23.02 26.59
N GLN A 197 -5.27 -23.04 26.46
CA GLN A 197 -4.60 -23.11 25.18
C GLN A 197 -5.08 -24.37 24.46
N GLN A 198 -6.04 -24.23 23.55
CA GLN A 198 -6.33 -25.28 22.59
C GLN A 198 -5.10 -25.41 21.69
N ARG A 199 -4.22 -26.34 22.06
CA ARG A 199 -3.22 -26.92 21.17
C ARG A 199 -3.98 -27.63 20.06
N THR A 200 -4.09 -27.01 18.90
CA THR A 200 -4.39 -27.73 17.68
C THR A 200 -3.12 -28.40 17.17
N ARG A 201 -3.26 -29.68 16.83
CA ARG A 201 -2.26 -30.58 16.24
C ARG A 201 -1.78 -30.09 14.88
#